data_AF-A0A536NXB8-F1
#
_entry.id   AF-A0A536NXB8-F1
#
_cell.length_a   1.000
_cell.length_b   1.000
_cell.length_c   1.000
_cell.angle_alpha   90.00
_cell.angle_beta   90.00
_cell.angle_gamma   90.00
#
_symmetry.space_group_name_H-M   'P 1'
#
loop_
_entity.id
_entity.type
_entity.pdbx_description
1 polymer ?
#
loop_
_entity_poly.entity_id
_entity_poly.type
_entity_poly.pdbx_seq_one_letter_code
_entity_poly.pdbx_strand_id
1 'polypeptide(L)'
;MKANLGRKLSNLAAALSVVATAFAVGSGGAPPVAASTGGCQLNSAHGQIQHVINIQFDNTHFNRDNPNVPSDLEQMPNLLNFIESNGTLLTNHHTPLISHTATDILTSFTGVYGDNMGVPVSNSFRYFNPDGTTNTGVSFAYWTDPIFDPATSTPTDHNFNMLTAGGKNAPAPWVPYTRAGCNVGQVATANTVLENIATDIPTVFGAGSPQAAEVASNPGQAFADFVGIGVHCGQGSSLCSTANGGEPDNLPDEPGGYTGYTGLFGHKYVAPQISPSGPMTDLDGNVIQDPQHRIGFPGFDGMAAKVSLSYVASMQEHGIPITYAYISDAHDNHPTGPAYGPGQAGYVAALKAYDTAFGQFFTRLANDGINKSNTLFVFTADEGDHFVGGAPSPAGCDGVNTPCTYSQIGEINANLAGLLATERGNTTPFKVHSDDAPTVYITGNPARDAAVTRTLAHDMSALTAVNPITGNTDTIAQFFADPVEMRILHMVTAD
;
A
#
# COMPACT_ATOMS: atom_id res chain seq x y z
N MET A 1 -12.87 -20.36 -75.31
CA MET A 1 -14.35 -20.18 -75.35
C MET A 1 -14.69 -19.35 -74.11
N LYS A 2 -15.20 -18.11 -74.25
CA LYS A 2 -16.64 -17.72 -74.17
C LYS A 2 -17.31 -18.24 -72.89
N ALA A 3 -18.00 -17.45 -72.05
CA ALA A 3 -18.40 -16.02 -72.02
C ALA A 3 -18.88 -15.67 -70.57
N ASN A 4 -19.17 -14.45 -70.08
CA ASN A 4 -19.18 -13.05 -70.56
C ASN A 4 -18.99 -12.11 -69.31
N LEU A 5 -18.27 -10.98 -69.34
CA LEU A 5 -18.63 -9.61 -69.82
C LEU A 5 -19.52 -8.78 -68.84
N GLY A 6 -18.97 -7.68 -68.29
CA GLY A 6 -19.70 -6.71 -67.44
C GLY A 6 -18.82 -5.60 -66.85
N ARG A 7 -18.44 -4.59 -67.67
CA ARG A 7 -17.47 -3.52 -67.34
C ARG A 7 -18.17 -2.17 -67.11
N LYS A 8 -17.68 -1.35 -66.15
CA LYS A 8 -17.36 0.10 -66.24
C LYS A 8 -16.90 0.62 -64.87
N LEU A 9 -15.63 1.06 -64.73
CA LEU A 9 -15.15 2.46 -64.73
C LEU A 9 -15.66 3.28 -63.52
N SER A 10 -14.80 3.91 -62.71
CA SER A 10 -13.80 4.91 -63.18
C SER A 10 -12.62 5.12 -62.20
N ASN A 11 -11.44 5.43 -62.77
CA ASN A 11 -10.45 6.48 -62.39
C ASN A 11 -9.97 6.63 -60.91
N LEU A 12 -8.73 6.99 -60.59
CA LEU A 12 -7.59 7.51 -61.37
C LEU A 12 -6.27 7.13 -60.65
N ALA A 13 -5.13 7.12 -61.34
CA ALA A 13 -3.81 6.95 -60.72
C ALA A 13 -3.15 8.31 -60.40
N ALA A 14 -2.46 8.41 -59.26
CA ALA A 14 -1.43 9.42 -59.01
C ALA A 14 -0.47 8.94 -57.92
N ALA A 15 0.85 9.03 -58.17
CA ALA A 15 1.87 8.88 -57.15
C ALA A 15 2.14 10.24 -56.50
N LEU A 16 2.35 10.29 -55.18
CA LEU A 16 2.89 11.47 -54.49
C LEU A 16 3.76 11.08 -53.29
N SER A 17 5.02 11.50 -53.40
CA SER A 17 5.82 12.17 -52.37
C SER A 17 5.57 11.84 -50.90
N VAL A 18 6.56 11.18 -50.29
CA VAL A 18 6.76 11.21 -48.83
C VAL A 18 7.07 12.64 -48.41
N VAL A 19 6.09 13.33 -47.82
CA VAL A 19 6.32 14.57 -47.09
C VAL A 19 6.79 14.21 -45.69
N ALA A 20 8.03 14.53 -45.37
CA ALA A 20 8.54 14.43 -44.01
C ALA A 20 7.93 15.56 -43.17
N THR A 21 6.75 15.33 -42.59
CA THR A 21 6.25 16.17 -41.49
C THR A 21 7.09 15.90 -40.25
N ALA A 22 8.09 16.76 -40.03
CA ALA A 22 8.75 16.86 -38.75
C ALA A 22 7.69 17.24 -37.69
N PHE A 23 7.36 16.32 -36.80
CA PHE A 23 6.66 16.66 -35.57
C PHE A 23 7.61 17.50 -34.72
N ALA A 24 7.48 18.81 -34.82
CA ALA A 24 8.00 19.71 -33.80
C ALA A 24 7.24 19.37 -32.51
N VAL A 25 7.87 18.59 -31.64
CA VAL A 25 7.42 18.41 -30.26
C VAL A 25 7.54 19.77 -29.61
N GLY A 26 6.43 20.51 -29.61
CA GLY A 26 6.33 21.76 -28.87
C GLY A 26 6.56 21.42 -27.41
N SER A 27 7.69 21.88 -26.87
CA SER A 27 7.92 21.94 -25.43
C SER A 27 6.90 22.92 -24.86
N GLY A 28 5.69 22.41 -24.58
CA GLY A 28 4.66 23.11 -23.84
C GLY A 28 5.17 23.33 -22.43
N GLY A 29 5.92 24.41 -22.23
CA GLY A 29 6.34 24.83 -20.91
C GLY A 29 5.10 24.96 -20.04
N ALA A 30 5.14 24.33 -18.86
CA ALA A 30 4.09 24.49 -17.88
C ALA A 30 3.83 25.99 -17.68
N PRO A 31 2.55 26.44 -17.60
CA PRO A 31 2.26 27.84 -17.34
C PRO A 31 2.96 28.25 -16.05
N PRO A 32 3.54 29.47 -15.97
CA PRO A 32 4.28 29.88 -14.80
C PRO A 32 3.34 29.85 -13.59
N VAL A 33 3.68 29.02 -12.60
CA VAL A 33 2.96 28.95 -11.33
C VAL A 33 3.04 30.34 -10.70
N ALA A 34 1.89 30.99 -10.57
CA ALA A 34 1.81 32.30 -9.96
C ALA A 34 2.13 32.16 -8.47
N ALA A 35 3.29 32.68 -8.05
CA ALA A 35 3.62 32.79 -6.64
C ALA A 35 2.69 33.83 -5.99
N SER A 36 1.68 33.39 -5.23
CA SER A 36 0.75 34.28 -4.55
C SER A 36 0.39 33.81 -3.13
N THR A 37 0.79 34.62 -2.15
CA THR A 37 0.04 34.93 -0.92
C THR A 37 -0.68 33.78 -0.19
N GLY A 38 0.08 32.90 0.43
CA GLY A 38 -0.24 32.29 1.74
C GLY A 38 -1.58 31.56 1.89
N GLY A 39 -1.68 30.34 1.34
CA GLY A 39 -2.75 29.38 1.63
C GLY A 39 -2.67 28.13 0.74
N CYS A 40 -3.27 27.03 1.18
CA CYS A 40 -3.43 25.82 0.36
C CYS A 40 -4.30 26.10 -0.86
N GLN A 41 -3.85 25.72 -2.07
CA GLN A 41 -4.56 25.99 -3.33
C GLN A 41 -4.61 24.76 -4.26
N LEU A 42 -5.68 23.98 -4.15
CA LEU A 42 -5.86 22.74 -4.93
C LEU A 42 -6.21 22.95 -6.42
N ASN A 43 -6.54 24.17 -6.83
CA ASN A 43 -6.86 24.52 -8.23
C ASN A 43 -7.86 23.57 -8.93
N SER A 44 -8.82 23.05 -8.17
CA SER A 44 -9.83 22.11 -8.69
C SER A 44 -10.65 22.74 -9.83
N ALA A 45 -11.11 21.92 -10.77
CA ALA A 45 -11.73 22.37 -12.04
C ALA A 45 -12.92 23.34 -11.89
N HIS A 46 -13.57 23.35 -10.72
CA HIS A 46 -14.68 24.24 -10.38
C HIS A 46 -14.44 25.07 -9.11
N GLY A 47 -13.20 25.10 -8.59
CA GLY A 47 -12.79 25.90 -7.42
C GLY A 47 -13.42 25.51 -6.08
N GLN A 48 -14.17 24.40 -6.03
CA GLN A 48 -14.97 23.99 -4.86
C GLN A 48 -14.19 23.11 -3.89
N ILE A 49 -13.28 22.26 -4.38
CA ILE A 49 -12.54 21.32 -3.54
C ILE A 49 -11.48 22.08 -2.73
N GLN A 50 -11.61 21.95 -1.41
CA GLN A 50 -10.75 22.49 -0.37
C GLN A 50 -10.03 21.36 0.39
N HIS A 51 -10.64 20.17 0.45
CA HIS A 51 -10.14 19.01 1.18
C HIS A 51 -9.96 17.79 0.26
N VAL A 52 -8.99 16.94 0.57
CA VAL A 52 -8.83 15.60 -0.02
C VAL A 52 -8.70 14.60 1.12
N ILE A 53 -9.55 13.57 1.10
CA ILE A 53 -9.55 12.47 2.06
C ILE A 53 -9.42 11.18 1.26
N ASN A 54 -8.24 10.55 1.32
CA ASN A 54 -7.98 9.26 0.70
C ASN A 54 -7.92 8.18 1.78
N ILE A 55 -8.81 7.21 1.71
CA ILE A 55 -8.90 6.07 2.62
C ILE A 55 -8.51 4.82 1.84
N GLN A 56 -7.39 4.24 2.26
CA GLN A 56 -6.82 3.00 1.82
C GLN A 56 -7.26 1.93 2.82
N PHE A 57 -8.05 0.97 2.40
CA PHE A 57 -8.34 -0.22 3.19
C PHE A 57 -7.29 -1.28 2.91
N ASP A 58 -6.97 -2.03 3.95
CA ASP A 58 -6.45 -3.39 3.82
C ASP A 58 -7.58 -4.31 3.35
N ASN A 59 -7.36 -5.00 2.21
CA ASN A 59 -8.08 -6.18 1.75
C ASN A 59 -9.63 -6.12 1.77
N THR A 60 -10.25 -4.96 1.65
CA THR A 60 -11.73 -4.81 1.81
C THR A 60 -12.50 -5.09 0.52
N HIS A 61 -13.47 -6.00 0.57
CA HIS A 61 -14.16 -6.56 -0.59
C HIS A 61 -15.53 -5.93 -0.90
N PHE A 62 -15.81 -5.74 -2.19
CA PHE A 62 -17.19 -5.59 -2.70
C PHE A 62 -17.77 -6.90 -3.25
N ASN A 63 -16.91 -7.79 -3.75
CA ASN A 63 -17.31 -9.12 -4.20
C ASN A 63 -17.62 -10.01 -2.99
N ARG A 64 -18.46 -11.02 -3.18
CA ARG A 64 -18.82 -11.99 -2.13
C ARG A 64 -18.06 -13.29 -2.31
N ASP A 65 -17.16 -13.62 -1.39
CA ASP A 65 -16.51 -14.93 -1.32
C ASP A 65 -17.53 -16.08 -1.16
N ASN A 66 -18.45 -15.91 -0.21
CA ASN A 66 -19.56 -16.81 0.01
C ASN A 66 -20.83 -16.13 -0.51
N PRO A 67 -21.50 -16.63 -1.57
CA PRO A 67 -22.61 -15.93 -2.22
C PRO A 67 -23.82 -15.69 -1.30
N ASN A 68 -23.95 -16.45 -0.20
CA ASN A 68 -25.01 -16.28 0.78
C ASN A 68 -24.73 -15.19 1.83
N VAL A 69 -23.47 -14.78 1.98
CA VAL A 69 -23.03 -13.75 2.94
C VAL A 69 -22.88 -12.41 2.17
N PRO A 70 -23.36 -11.27 2.70
CA PRO A 70 -23.09 -9.97 2.09
C PRO A 70 -21.59 -9.62 2.13
N SER A 71 -21.10 -8.87 1.15
CA SER A 71 -19.71 -8.40 1.15
C SER A 71 -19.46 -7.31 2.20
N ASP A 72 -18.21 -6.96 2.40
CA ASP A 72 -17.72 -6.08 3.46
C ASP A 72 -18.40 -4.71 3.39
N LEU A 73 -18.43 -4.13 2.18
CA LEU A 73 -19.13 -2.88 1.90
C LEU A 73 -20.66 -3.01 2.03
N GLU A 74 -21.27 -4.15 1.69
CA GLU A 74 -22.71 -4.37 1.94
C GLU A 74 -23.03 -4.46 3.45
N GLN A 75 -22.06 -4.89 4.27
CA GLN A 75 -22.13 -4.89 5.73
C GLN A 75 -21.73 -3.53 6.35
N MET A 76 -21.19 -2.60 5.55
CA MET A 76 -20.86 -1.22 5.93
C MET A 76 -21.76 -0.17 5.22
N PRO A 77 -23.09 -0.18 5.47
CA PRO A 77 -24.03 0.70 4.78
C PRO A 77 -23.76 2.20 4.97
N ASN A 78 -23.15 2.68 6.06
CA ASN A 78 -22.80 4.10 6.18
C ASN A 78 -21.77 4.51 5.11
N LEU A 79 -20.81 3.65 4.80
CA LEU A 79 -19.81 3.87 3.76
C LEU A 79 -20.40 3.65 2.36
N LEU A 80 -21.05 2.51 2.12
CA LEU A 80 -21.61 2.17 0.81
C LEU A 80 -22.64 3.20 0.34
N ASN A 81 -23.61 3.57 1.20
CA ASN A 81 -24.60 4.59 0.85
C ASN A 81 -23.94 5.96 0.64
N PHE A 82 -22.85 6.28 1.34
CA PHE A 82 -22.10 7.52 1.13
C PHE A 82 -21.43 7.53 -0.26
N ILE A 83 -20.78 6.43 -0.66
CA ILE A 83 -20.15 6.32 -2.00
C ILE A 83 -21.22 6.43 -3.08
N GLU A 84 -22.30 5.65 -3.01
CA GLU A 84 -23.36 5.61 -4.02
C GLU A 84 -24.14 6.93 -4.15
N SER A 85 -24.36 7.65 -3.03
CA SER A 85 -25.09 8.92 -3.03
C SER A 85 -24.25 10.13 -3.50
N ASN A 86 -22.93 9.99 -3.56
CA ASN A 86 -22.01 11.11 -3.66
C ASN A 86 -20.92 10.96 -4.75
N GLY A 87 -20.73 9.77 -5.33
CA GLY A 87 -19.65 9.50 -6.28
C GLY A 87 -19.94 8.35 -7.24
N THR A 88 -18.96 7.48 -7.46
CA THR A 88 -19.06 6.30 -8.34
C THR A 88 -18.26 5.18 -7.71
N LEU A 89 -18.89 4.02 -7.53
CA LEU A 89 -18.22 2.79 -7.10
C LEU A 89 -17.67 2.06 -8.34
N LEU A 90 -16.38 1.72 -8.32
CA LEU A 90 -15.73 0.90 -9.33
C LEU A 90 -15.50 -0.51 -8.76
N THR A 91 -16.30 -1.47 -9.20
CA THR A 91 -16.29 -2.85 -8.68
C THR A 91 -15.25 -3.76 -9.36
N ASN A 92 -14.40 -3.17 -10.22
CA ASN A 92 -13.39 -3.86 -11.02
C ASN A 92 -12.11 -3.00 -11.02
N HIS A 93 -11.69 -2.61 -9.81
CA HIS A 93 -10.34 -2.14 -9.55
C HIS A 93 -9.36 -3.31 -9.67
N HIS A 94 -8.13 -3.04 -10.10
CA HIS A 94 -7.09 -4.05 -10.26
C HIS A 94 -5.78 -3.53 -9.68
N THR A 95 -5.12 -4.40 -8.93
CA THR A 95 -3.79 -4.22 -8.39
C THR A 95 -2.72 -4.50 -9.46
N PRO A 96 -1.47 -4.10 -9.20
CA PRO A 96 -0.29 -4.86 -9.64
C PRO A 96 -0.47 -6.39 -9.51
N LEU A 97 0.24 -7.11 -10.37
CA LEU A 97 0.41 -8.56 -10.23
C LEU A 97 1.75 -8.75 -9.52
N ILE A 98 1.83 -9.32 -8.32
CA ILE A 98 0.79 -10.01 -7.52
C ILE A 98 0.36 -9.09 -6.36
N SER A 99 -0.85 -9.27 -5.86
CA SER A 99 -1.47 -8.31 -4.93
C SER A 99 -0.87 -8.40 -3.55
N HIS A 100 -0.36 -7.28 -3.04
CA HIS A 100 0.19 -7.16 -1.69
C HIS A 100 0.11 -5.72 -1.18
N THR A 101 -0.35 -5.56 0.06
CA THR A 101 -0.37 -4.34 0.89
C THR A 101 0.64 -3.26 0.45
N ALA A 102 1.95 -3.47 0.62
CA ALA A 102 2.97 -2.45 0.40
C ALA A 102 3.00 -1.94 -1.04
N THR A 103 3.11 -2.84 -2.02
CA THR A 103 3.25 -2.50 -3.44
C THR A 103 2.00 -1.82 -3.98
N ASP A 104 0.83 -2.24 -3.52
CA ASP A 104 -0.44 -1.80 -4.08
C ASP A 104 -0.91 -0.48 -3.46
N ILE A 105 -0.65 -0.26 -2.17
CA ILE A 105 -0.75 1.06 -1.53
C ILE A 105 0.17 2.05 -2.25
N LEU A 106 1.45 1.69 -2.43
CA LEU A 106 2.43 2.57 -3.09
C LEU A 106 2.08 2.83 -4.56
N THR A 107 1.57 1.84 -5.29
CA THR A 107 1.05 2.03 -6.66
C THR A 107 -0.15 2.97 -6.67
N SER A 108 -1.05 2.85 -5.69
CA SER A 108 -2.23 3.72 -5.54
C SER A 108 -1.85 5.17 -5.22
N PHE A 109 -0.71 5.40 -4.55
CA PHE A 109 -0.22 6.74 -4.22
C PHE A 109 0.66 7.36 -5.32
N THR A 110 1.49 6.56 -6.00
CA THR A 110 2.46 7.04 -7.00
C THR A 110 1.93 7.02 -8.43
N GLY A 111 0.96 6.15 -8.74
CA GLY A 111 0.46 5.90 -10.09
C GLY A 111 1.44 5.18 -11.01
N VAL A 112 2.47 4.51 -10.47
CA VAL A 112 3.44 3.69 -11.24
C VAL A 112 3.61 2.30 -10.64
N TYR A 113 4.03 1.34 -11.46
CA TYR A 113 4.37 -0.01 -11.01
C TYR A 113 5.63 -0.05 -10.15
N GLY A 114 5.79 -1.12 -9.38
CA GLY A 114 6.86 -1.33 -8.41
C GLY A 114 8.29 -1.20 -8.93
N ASP A 115 8.59 -1.69 -10.13
CA ASP A 115 9.88 -1.49 -10.80
C ASP A 115 10.27 -0.01 -11.01
N ASN A 116 9.30 0.90 -11.02
CA ASN A 116 9.50 2.34 -11.20
C ASN A 116 9.57 3.11 -9.87
N MET A 117 9.22 2.49 -8.73
CA MET A 117 9.21 3.13 -7.41
C MET A 117 10.04 2.42 -6.33
N GLY A 118 10.48 1.17 -6.53
CA GLY A 118 11.49 0.48 -5.71
C GLY A 118 10.97 -0.71 -4.91
N VAL A 119 9.66 -0.82 -4.76
CA VAL A 119 8.98 -1.94 -4.09
C VAL A 119 8.27 -2.76 -5.16
N PRO A 120 8.85 -3.86 -5.68
CA PRO A 120 8.45 -4.43 -6.97
C PRO A 120 7.28 -5.41 -6.92
N VAL A 121 7.08 -6.12 -5.81
CA VAL A 121 6.08 -7.21 -5.71
C VAL A 121 5.41 -7.22 -4.33
N SER A 122 6.11 -7.60 -3.26
CA SER A 122 5.48 -7.97 -1.98
C SER A 122 5.88 -7.08 -0.81
N ASN A 123 5.26 -7.33 0.35
CA ASN A 123 5.54 -6.71 1.66
C ASN A 123 6.98 -6.93 2.15
N SER A 124 7.66 -7.92 1.59
CA SER A 124 9.08 -8.17 1.75
C SER A 124 9.66 -8.81 0.50
N PHE A 125 10.99 -8.90 0.42
CA PHE A 125 11.70 -9.47 -0.72
C PHE A 125 13.04 -10.07 -0.30
N ARG A 126 13.80 -10.59 -1.25
CA ARG A 126 15.24 -10.86 -1.09
C ARG A 126 16.02 -10.18 -2.20
N TYR A 127 17.25 -9.79 -1.91
CA TYR A 127 18.21 -9.27 -2.89
C TYR A 127 19.49 -10.11 -2.87
N PHE A 128 20.19 -10.16 -4.00
CA PHE A 128 21.42 -10.96 -4.13
C PHE A 128 22.64 -10.19 -3.64
N ASN A 129 23.46 -10.86 -2.83
CA ASN A 129 24.78 -10.38 -2.45
C ASN A 129 25.80 -10.64 -3.56
N PRO A 130 26.93 -9.90 -3.64
CA PRO A 130 27.99 -10.13 -4.62
C PRO A 130 28.64 -11.53 -4.58
N ASP A 131 28.47 -12.29 -3.50
CA ASP A 131 28.93 -13.68 -3.35
C ASP A 131 27.88 -14.73 -3.81
N GLY A 132 26.72 -14.29 -4.28
CA GLY A 132 25.61 -15.14 -4.72
C GLY A 132 24.74 -15.69 -3.58
N THR A 133 24.94 -15.26 -2.34
CA THR A 133 23.97 -15.44 -1.25
C THR A 133 22.84 -14.40 -1.37
N THR A 134 21.88 -14.40 -0.42
CA THR A 134 20.80 -13.39 -0.39
C THR A 134 20.51 -12.94 1.03
N ASN A 135 20.23 -11.65 1.19
CA ASN A 135 19.68 -11.07 2.41
C ASN A 135 18.15 -10.91 2.31
N THR A 136 17.50 -10.42 3.36
CA THR A 136 16.06 -10.08 3.32
C THR A 136 15.93 -8.57 3.09
N GLY A 137 14.87 -8.14 2.41
CA GLY A 137 14.41 -6.75 2.42
C GLY A 137 12.97 -6.70 2.90
N VAL A 138 12.58 -5.63 3.58
CA VAL A 138 11.18 -5.36 3.96
C VAL A 138 10.78 -4.04 3.34
N SER A 139 9.60 -4.05 2.71
CA SER A 139 9.11 -2.93 1.92
C SER A 139 8.66 -1.73 2.77
N PHE A 140 8.35 -1.97 4.05
CA PHE A 140 7.95 -0.95 5.03
C PHE A 140 9.17 -0.28 5.68
N ALA A 141 9.50 0.92 5.20
CA ALA A 141 10.54 1.82 5.67
C ALA A 141 10.26 3.23 5.13
N TYR A 142 10.67 4.29 5.83
CA TYR A 142 10.33 5.65 5.42
C TYR A 142 10.81 5.99 3.98
N TRP A 143 10.13 6.94 3.30
CA TRP A 143 10.31 7.23 1.88
C TRP A 143 11.76 7.46 1.41
N THR A 144 12.63 7.95 2.29
CA THR A 144 14.05 8.21 1.98
C THR A 144 15.02 7.28 2.69
N ASP A 145 14.52 6.22 3.32
CA ASP A 145 15.34 5.20 3.94
C ASP A 145 16.09 4.35 2.91
N PRO A 146 17.27 3.82 3.30
CA PRO A 146 17.88 2.72 2.57
C PRO A 146 17.05 1.44 2.72
N ILE A 147 17.39 0.38 1.96
CA ILE A 147 16.80 -0.94 2.13
C ILE A 147 16.89 -1.40 3.61
N PHE A 148 15.74 -1.75 4.20
CA PHE A 148 15.63 -2.26 5.56
C PHE A 148 15.67 -3.79 5.58
N ASP A 149 16.65 -4.38 6.29
CA ASP A 149 16.65 -5.81 6.63
C ASP A 149 16.49 -5.98 8.16
N PRO A 150 15.35 -6.48 8.67
CA PRO A 150 15.14 -6.68 10.11
C PRO A 150 16.07 -7.76 10.70
N ALA A 151 16.74 -8.58 9.88
CA ALA A 151 17.69 -9.60 10.32
C ALA A 151 19.14 -9.10 10.43
N THR A 152 19.46 -7.88 9.96
CA THR A 152 20.82 -7.31 10.10
C THR A 152 20.82 -5.79 10.23
N SER A 153 21.54 -5.27 11.24
CA SER A 153 21.79 -3.83 11.39
C SER A 153 22.85 -3.28 10.42
N THR A 154 23.45 -4.14 9.59
CA THR A 154 24.31 -3.75 8.47
C THR A 154 23.89 -4.51 7.21
N PRO A 155 22.83 -4.05 6.50
CA PRO A 155 22.54 -4.49 5.15
C PRO A 155 23.77 -4.32 4.24
N THR A 156 23.91 -5.17 3.22
CA THR A 156 24.99 -5.07 2.23
C THR A 156 24.66 -4.10 1.10
N ASP A 157 23.37 -3.78 0.93
CA ASP A 157 22.88 -2.73 0.07
C ASP A 157 22.58 -1.46 0.89
N HIS A 158 22.80 -0.30 0.26
CA HIS A 158 22.58 1.03 0.83
C HIS A 158 21.83 1.95 -0.15
N ASN A 159 21.28 1.39 -1.24
CA ASN A 159 20.31 2.07 -2.10
C ASN A 159 19.03 2.39 -1.30
N PHE A 160 18.27 3.36 -1.79
CA PHE A 160 16.94 3.69 -1.24
C PHE A 160 16.01 2.47 -1.33
N ASN A 161 15.12 2.31 -0.35
CA ASN A 161 14.00 1.37 -0.47
C ASN A 161 13.04 1.84 -1.60
N MET A 162 12.75 3.15 -1.64
CA MET A 162 12.00 3.78 -2.73
C MET A 162 12.93 4.16 -3.90
N LEU A 163 13.45 3.17 -4.62
CA LEU A 163 14.36 3.32 -5.76
C LEU A 163 13.66 3.34 -7.12
N THR A 164 13.76 4.46 -7.85
CA THR A 164 13.34 4.52 -9.26
C THR A 164 14.28 3.77 -10.19
N ALA A 165 13.78 3.41 -11.37
CA ALA A 165 14.58 2.83 -12.46
C ALA A 165 15.77 3.69 -12.94
N GLY A 166 15.88 4.96 -12.49
CA GLY A 166 17.03 5.83 -12.73
C GLY A 166 18.14 5.75 -11.68
N GLY A 167 18.01 4.90 -10.65
CA GLY A 167 18.94 4.84 -9.50
C GLY A 167 18.80 6.06 -8.58
N LYS A 168 17.57 6.53 -8.39
CA LYS A 168 17.22 7.79 -7.70
C LYS A 168 16.07 7.57 -6.73
N ASN A 169 16.03 8.31 -5.62
CA ASN A 169 14.89 8.27 -4.71
C ASN A 169 13.59 8.67 -5.44
N ALA A 170 12.50 7.96 -5.18
CA ALA A 170 11.22 8.18 -5.84
C ALA A 170 10.62 9.58 -5.56
N PRO A 171 10.03 10.27 -6.56
CA PRO A 171 9.26 11.48 -6.32
C PRO A 171 8.09 11.21 -5.38
N ALA A 172 7.91 12.03 -4.35
CA ALA A 172 7.01 11.69 -3.26
C ALA A 172 5.57 12.20 -3.48
N PRO A 173 4.53 11.41 -3.12
CA PRO A 173 3.14 11.70 -3.49
C PRO A 173 2.54 12.93 -2.81
N TRP A 174 3.11 13.39 -1.69
CA TRP A 174 2.67 14.61 -0.99
C TRP A 174 3.17 15.91 -1.63
N VAL A 175 4.22 15.85 -2.45
CA VAL A 175 4.93 17.04 -2.97
C VAL A 175 4.06 17.97 -3.82
N PRO A 176 3.15 17.49 -4.70
CA PRO A 176 2.23 18.38 -5.43
C PRO A 176 1.37 19.23 -4.49
N TYR A 177 0.96 18.68 -3.35
CA TYR A 177 0.14 19.37 -2.35
C TYR A 177 0.96 20.34 -1.50
N THR A 178 2.15 19.95 -1.02
CA THR A 178 3.00 20.83 -0.21
C THR A 178 3.53 22.01 -1.03
N ARG A 179 3.87 21.80 -2.31
CA ARG A 179 4.16 22.88 -3.28
C ARG A 179 2.98 23.82 -3.52
N ALA A 180 1.75 23.31 -3.41
CA ALA A 180 0.52 24.10 -3.45
C ALA A 180 0.16 24.77 -2.10
N GLY A 181 1.06 24.74 -1.11
CA GLY A 181 0.86 25.36 0.21
C GLY A 181 -0.02 24.58 1.17
N CYS A 182 -0.33 23.31 0.86
CA CYS A 182 -1.16 22.45 1.69
C CYS A 182 -0.33 21.60 2.65
N ASN A 183 -0.81 21.42 3.88
CA ASN A 183 -0.28 20.37 4.76
C ASN A 183 -0.93 19.04 4.38
N VAL A 184 -0.15 17.95 4.41
CA VAL A 184 -0.55 16.59 4.06
C VAL A 184 -0.37 15.67 5.26
N GLY A 185 -1.46 15.21 5.84
CA GLY A 185 -1.50 14.25 6.94
C GLY A 185 -1.46 12.82 6.42
N GLN A 186 -0.67 11.99 7.09
CA GLN A 186 -0.45 10.58 6.78
C GLN A 186 -0.77 9.75 8.03
N VAL A 187 -1.63 8.75 7.90
CA VAL A 187 -2.16 7.94 9.00
C VAL A 187 -1.99 6.46 8.65
N ALA A 188 -0.91 5.86 9.14
CA ALA A 188 -0.49 4.48 8.90
C ALA A 188 -0.27 4.10 7.42
N THR A 189 0.05 5.08 6.58
CA THR A 189 0.13 4.93 5.13
C THR A 189 1.54 4.63 4.64
N ALA A 190 1.69 3.51 3.92
CA ALA A 190 2.96 2.89 3.53
C ALA A 190 4.03 3.89 3.07
N ASN A 191 5.22 3.81 3.65
CA ASN A 191 6.44 4.60 3.41
C ASN A 191 6.31 6.13 3.56
N THR A 192 5.11 6.68 3.75
CA THR A 192 4.88 8.13 3.96
C THR A 192 4.90 8.53 5.44
N VAL A 193 4.79 7.56 6.34
CA VAL A 193 5.08 7.69 7.78
C VAL A 193 6.39 6.98 8.11
N LEU A 194 6.89 7.12 9.34
CA LEU A 194 7.90 6.17 9.83
C LEU A 194 7.18 4.86 10.14
N GLU A 195 7.76 3.73 9.77
CA GLU A 195 7.19 2.37 9.82
C GLU A 195 7.99 1.46 10.76
N ASN A 196 9.26 1.78 10.98
CA ASN A 196 10.14 1.11 11.92
C ASN A 196 10.93 2.12 12.79
N ILE A 197 11.65 1.61 13.79
CA ILE A 197 12.49 2.42 14.68
C ILE A 197 14.01 2.18 14.49
N ALA A 198 14.37 1.35 13.51
CA ALA A 198 15.74 0.88 13.29
C ALA A 198 16.50 1.77 12.28
N THR A 199 15.87 2.10 11.16
CA THR A 199 16.45 2.90 10.08
C THR A 199 15.76 4.27 9.97
N ASP A 200 14.42 4.33 10.09
CA ASP A 200 13.68 5.59 9.87
C ASP A 200 14.07 6.69 10.87
N ILE A 201 14.28 6.31 12.14
CA ILE A 201 14.68 7.23 13.22
C ILE A 201 16.06 7.85 12.93
N PRO A 202 17.12 7.07 12.64
CA PRO A 202 18.40 7.66 12.23
C PRO A 202 18.37 8.35 10.85
N THR A 203 17.46 8.02 9.93
CA THR A 203 17.29 8.76 8.66
C THR A 203 16.70 10.15 8.88
N VAL A 204 15.58 10.25 9.60
CA VAL A 204 14.83 11.50 9.77
C VAL A 204 15.40 12.39 10.85
N PHE A 205 15.69 11.84 12.03
CA PHE A 205 16.17 12.62 13.18
C PHE A 205 17.70 12.60 13.34
N GLY A 206 18.38 11.64 12.70
CA GLY A 206 19.81 11.39 12.89
C GLY A 206 20.11 10.43 14.03
N ALA A 207 21.13 9.57 13.86
CA ALA A 207 21.50 8.52 14.82
C ALA A 207 21.96 9.01 16.21
N GLY A 208 22.25 10.30 16.37
CA GLY A 208 22.63 10.93 17.65
C GLY A 208 21.50 11.72 18.33
N SER A 209 20.27 11.60 17.84
CA SER A 209 19.11 12.38 18.28
C SER A 209 18.53 11.94 19.63
N PRO A 210 17.75 12.80 20.31
CA PRO A 210 16.91 12.40 21.44
C PRO A 210 15.97 11.23 21.12
N GLN A 211 15.45 11.17 19.89
CA GLN A 211 14.57 10.13 19.39
C GLN A 211 15.32 8.78 19.30
N ALA A 212 16.55 8.78 18.78
CA ALA A 212 17.42 7.59 18.80
C ALA A 212 17.81 7.16 20.23
N ALA A 213 17.98 8.10 21.15
CA ALA A 213 18.20 7.79 22.58
C ALA A 213 16.96 7.18 23.25
N GLU A 214 15.76 7.54 22.81
CA GLU A 214 14.51 6.92 23.25
C GLU A 214 14.38 5.48 22.71
N VAL A 215 14.66 5.26 21.42
CA VAL A 215 14.74 3.90 20.84
C VAL A 215 15.68 3.00 21.65
N ALA A 216 16.86 3.51 22.05
CA ALA A 216 17.84 2.75 22.81
C ALA A 216 17.43 2.47 24.27
N SER A 217 16.51 3.25 24.86
CA SER A 217 16.13 3.15 26.28
C SER A 217 14.73 2.57 26.53
N ASN A 218 13.81 2.79 25.60
CA ASN A 218 12.43 2.30 25.65
C ASN A 218 11.87 2.13 24.22
N PRO A 219 12.35 1.12 23.45
CA PRO A 219 11.96 0.92 22.06
C PRO A 219 10.46 0.74 21.86
N GLY A 220 9.75 0.18 22.86
CA GLY A 220 8.30 0.05 22.83
C GLY A 220 7.55 1.39 22.85
N GLN A 221 7.99 2.34 23.70
CA GLN A 221 7.42 3.69 23.65
C GLN A 221 7.87 4.44 22.40
N ALA A 222 9.12 4.30 21.99
CA ALA A 222 9.62 4.94 20.77
C ALA A 222 8.80 4.52 19.53
N PHE A 223 8.37 3.25 19.45
CA PHE A 223 7.46 2.79 18.40
C PHE A 223 6.12 3.54 18.46
N ALA A 224 5.45 3.56 19.62
CA ALA A 224 4.19 4.27 19.81
C ALA A 224 4.31 5.80 19.59
N ASP A 225 5.47 6.39 19.87
CA ASP A 225 5.72 7.83 19.75
C ASP A 225 6.04 8.27 18.32
N PHE A 226 6.79 7.47 17.55
CA PHE A 226 7.38 7.89 16.28
C PHE A 226 6.82 7.21 15.02
N VAL A 227 6.26 6.00 15.14
CA VAL A 227 5.77 5.22 14.00
C VAL A 227 4.33 5.61 13.64
N GLY A 228 3.95 5.41 12.38
CA GLY A 228 2.57 5.27 11.95
C GLY A 228 1.75 6.55 11.79
N ILE A 229 2.25 7.73 12.17
CA ILE A 229 1.54 9.00 12.01
C ILE A 229 2.52 10.07 11.50
N GLY A 230 2.13 10.88 10.52
CA GLY A 230 2.98 11.94 9.97
C GLY A 230 2.20 13.13 9.42
N VAL A 231 2.88 14.27 9.27
CA VAL A 231 2.38 15.43 8.52
C VAL A 231 3.53 16.05 7.73
N HIS A 232 3.43 16.10 6.40
CA HIS A 232 4.33 16.86 5.54
C HIS A 232 3.72 18.24 5.30
N CYS A 233 4.39 19.32 5.70
CA CYS A 233 3.82 20.65 5.60
C CYS A 233 4.15 21.37 4.29
N GLY A 234 3.22 22.24 3.87
CA GLY A 234 3.53 23.28 2.90
C GLY A 234 4.61 24.23 3.43
N GLN A 235 5.43 24.78 2.53
CA GLN A 235 6.59 25.59 2.91
C GLN A 235 6.21 26.78 3.81
N GLY A 236 6.86 26.87 4.99
CA GLY A 236 6.62 27.95 5.96
C GLY A 236 5.36 27.78 6.83
N SER A 237 4.68 26.64 6.77
CA SER A 237 3.59 26.30 7.68
C SER A 237 4.05 26.33 9.15
N SER A 238 3.32 27.04 10.00
CA SER A 238 3.61 27.10 11.44
C SER A 238 3.37 25.76 12.16
N LEU A 239 2.58 24.86 11.56
CA LEU A 239 2.23 23.56 12.12
C LEU A 239 3.49 22.68 12.26
N CYS A 240 4.30 22.54 11.21
CA CYS A 240 5.59 21.86 11.24
C CYS A 240 6.75 22.80 11.58
N SER A 241 6.55 23.75 12.51
CA SER A 241 7.64 24.60 13.01
C SER A 241 8.53 23.84 14.00
N THR A 242 9.79 24.25 14.13
CA THR A 242 10.74 23.64 15.10
C THR A 242 10.23 23.70 16.55
N ALA A 243 9.39 24.68 16.90
CA ALA A 243 8.75 24.78 18.22
C ALA A 243 7.77 23.63 18.50
N ASN A 244 7.24 23.01 17.44
CA ASN A 244 6.32 21.87 17.49
C ASN A 244 7.03 20.52 17.28
N GLY A 245 8.37 20.50 17.17
CA GLY A 245 9.14 19.32 16.78
C GLY A 245 9.24 19.10 15.26
N GLY A 246 9.06 20.16 14.47
CA GLY A 246 9.21 20.11 13.01
C GLY A 246 10.65 19.87 12.57
N GLU A 247 10.87 18.82 11.79
CA GLU A 247 12.14 18.43 11.17
C GLU A 247 12.12 18.69 9.66
N PRO A 248 13.29 18.74 8.98
CA PRO A 248 13.34 18.84 7.52
C PRO A 248 12.66 17.65 6.81
N ASP A 249 11.70 17.94 5.94
CA ASP A 249 11.04 16.95 5.07
C ASP A 249 11.95 16.73 3.85
N ASN A 250 12.99 15.90 4.02
CA ASN A 250 14.05 15.75 3.03
C ASN A 250 13.62 14.83 1.88
N LEU A 251 13.74 15.30 0.64
CA LEU A 251 13.65 14.49 -0.57
C LEU A 251 14.85 14.81 -1.47
N PRO A 252 15.91 13.98 -1.49
CA PRO A 252 17.22 14.36 -2.05
C PRO A 252 17.22 14.46 -3.58
N ASP A 253 16.37 13.69 -4.27
CA ASP A 253 16.31 13.60 -5.72
C ASP A 253 14.98 14.11 -6.33
N GLU A 254 14.11 14.72 -5.51
CA GLU A 254 12.79 15.22 -5.95
C GLU A 254 12.90 16.20 -7.14
N PRO A 255 12.23 15.93 -8.28
CA PRO A 255 12.31 16.75 -9.47
C PRO A 255 12.00 18.23 -9.22
N GLY A 256 12.92 19.12 -9.58
CA GLY A 256 12.79 20.57 -9.33
C GLY A 256 13.21 21.02 -7.92
N GLY A 257 13.59 20.09 -7.04
CA GLY A 257 14.07 20.36 -5.69
C GLY A 257 12.97 20.53 -4.65
N TYR A 258 13.33 20.29 -3.39
CA TYR A 258 12.40 20.24 -2.26
C TYR A 258 13.03 20.80 -0.96
N THR A 259 13.84 21.85 -1.08
CA THR A 259 14.53 22.45 0.08
C THR A 259 13.63 23.41 0.86
N GLY A 260 13.66 23.30 2.19
CA GLY A 260 12.95 24.21 3.10
C GLY A 260 11.51 23.82 3.41
N TYR A 261 11.11 22.59 3.07
CA TYR A 261 9.90 21.94 3.57
C TYR A 261 10.21 21.25 4.90
N THR A 262 9.20 21.11 5.75
CA THR A 262 9.31 20.50 7.08
C THR A 262 8.14 19.57 7.35
N GLY A 263 8.37 18.56 8.19
CA GLY A 263 7.36 17.59 8.61
C GLY A 263 7.31 17.39 10.11
N LEU A 264 6.21 16.83 10.60
CA LEU A 264 6.07 16.26 11.94
C LEU A 264 5.99 14.74 11.78
N PHE A 265 6.86 14.01 12.48
CA PHE A 265 7.00 12.56 12.32
C PHE A 265 6.72 11.84 13.64
N GLY A 266 5.60 11.13 13.70
CA GLY A 266 5.14 10.40 14.88
C GLY A 266 3.99 11.05 15.64
N HIS A 267 3.24 10.22 16.36
CA HIS A 267 2.21 10.66 17.31
C HIS A 267 2.74 11.73 18.28
N LYS A 268 3.97 11.57 18.78
CA LYS A 268 4.61 12.46 19.76
C LYS A 268 4.60 13.93 19.35
N TYR A 269 4.76 14.21 18.06
CA TYR A 269 4.79 15.58 17.53
C TYR A 269 3.48 16.00 16.85
N VAL A 270 2.75 15.05 16.23
CA VAL A 270 1.48 15.33 15.56
C VAL A 270 0.32 15.51 16.53
N ALA A 271 0.14 14.60 17.50
CA ALA A 271 -1.01 14.60 18.40
C ALA A 271 -1.21 15.92 19.18
N PRO A 272 -0.17 16.59 19.72
CA PRO A 272 -0.32 17.88 20.39
C PRO A 272 -0.85 19.02 19.49
N GLN A 273 -0.74 18.91 18.16
CA GLN A 273 -1.22 19.92 17.22
C GLN A 273 -2.69 19.72 16.81
N ILE A 274 -3.18 18.47 16.88
CA ILE A 274 -4.52 18.08 16.43
C ILE A 274 -5.46 17.64 17.58
N SER A 275 -4.92 17.50 18.80
CA SER A 275 -5.66 17.38 20.05
C SER A 275 -4.95 18.18 21.15
N PRO A 276 -4.95 19.52 21.10
CA PRO A 276 -4.23 20.35 22.07
C PRO A 276 -4.82 20.30 23.50
N SER A 277 -6.01 19.71 23.68
CA SER A 277 -6.72 19.65 24.97
C SER A 277 -6.49 18.35 25.76
N GLY A 278 -5.78 17.36 25.21
CA GLY A 278 -5.60 16.05 25.83
C GLY A 278 -4.91 15.03 24.91
N PRO A 279 -4.84 13.75 25.28
CA PRO A 279 -4.40 12.72 24.35
C PRO A 279 -5.35 12.62 23.14
N MET A 280 -4.88 12.04 22.04
CA MET A 280 -5.76 11.64 20.94
C MET A 280 -6.71 10.53 21.39
N THR A 281 -7.97 10.60 20.97
CA THR A 281 -8.98 9.57 21.21
C THR A 281 -9.52 8.99 19.91
N ASP A 282 -10.01 7.75 19.95
CA ASP A 282 -10.79 7.15 18.86
C ASP A 282 -12.17 7.83 18.74
N LEU A 283 -12.95 7.47 17.71
CA LEU A 283 -14.31 8.02 17.51
C LEU A 283 -15.32 7.61 18.60
N ASP A 284 -15.00 6.64 19.45
CA ASP A 284 -15.79 6.27 20.63
C ASP A 284 -15.39 7.07 21.89
N GLY A 285 -14.33 7.89 21.81
CA GLY A 285 -13.81 8.69 22.92
C GLY A 285 -12.80 7.99 23.84
N ASN A 286 -12.29 6.82 23.46
CA ASN A 286 -11.23 6.12 24.20
C ASN A 286 -9.86 6.67 23.81
N VAL A 287 -8.93 6.78 24.76
CA VAL A 287 -7.54 7.18 24.48
C VAL A 287 -6.88 6.16 23.53
N ILE A 288 -6.27 6.65 22.46
CA ILE A 288 -5.52 5.81 21.51
C ILE A 288 -4.19 5.43 22.15
N GLN A 289 -3.98 4.12 22.26
CA GLN A 289 -2.83 3.49 22.90
C GLN A 289 -2.70 2.07 22.35
N ASP A 290 -1.51 1.50 22.43
CA ASP A 290 -1.25 0.12 21.99
C ASP A 290 -1.72 -0.95 23.00
N PRO A 291 -1.63 -2.25 22.68
CA PRO A 291 -2.02 -3.33 23.59
C PRO A 291 -1.18 -3.47 24.87
N GLN A 292 -0.12 -2.66 25.05
CA GLN A 292 0.64 -2.54 26.30
C GLN A 292 0.30 -1.23 27.06
N HIS A 293 -0.75 -0.52 26.65
CA HIS A 293 -1.21 0.75 27.20
C HIS A 293 -0.19 1.89 27.09
N ARG A 294 0.69 1.85 26.08
CA ARG A 294 1.52 3.01 25.72
C ARG A 294 0.67 3.94 24.87
N ILE A 295 0.41 5.15 25.37
CA ILE A 295 -0.29 6.19 24.61
C ILE A 295 0.56 6.53 23.39
N GLY A 296 -0.04 6.53 22.20
CA GLY A 296 0.69 6.68 20.94
C GLY A 296 -0.03 6.02 19.76
N PHE A 297 0.72 5.78 18.69
CA PHE A 297 0.33 4.88 17.60
C PHE A 297 0.13 3.44 18.13
N PRO A 298 -1.01 2.79 17.86
CA PRO A 298 -1.34 1.50 18.47
C PRO A 298 -0.68 0.28 17.80
N GLY A 299 0.09 0.48 16.72
CA GLY A 299 0.48 -0.57 15.77
C GLY A 299 -0.44 -0.60 14.54
N PHE A 300 0.03 -1.17 13.43
CA PHE A 300 -0.73 -1.22 12.16
C PHE A 300 -2.02 -2.06 12.31
N ASP A 301 -1.97 -3.20 12.98
CA ASP A 301 -3.11 -4.02 13.43
C ASP A 301 -4.09 -3.25 14.35
N GLY A 302 -3.62 -2.16 14.97
CA GLY A 302 -4.41 -1.30 15.82
C GLY A 302 -5.19 -0.20 15.07
N MET A 303 -5.02 -0.09 13.75
CA MET A 303 -5.61 0.97 12.90
C MET A 303 -7.01 0.60 12.39
N ALA A 304 -7.82 0.03 13.27
CA ALA A 304 -9.26 -0.12 13.05
C ALA A 304 -9.90 1.22 12.67
N ALA A 305 -10.97 1.21 11.86
CA ALA A 305 -11.56 2.41 11.26
C ALA A 305 -11.78 3.58 12.25
N LYS A 306 -12.22 3.32 13.48
CA LYS A 306 -12.45 4.35 14.52
C LYS A 306 -11.18 5.06 15.02
N VAL A 307 -10.00 4.47 14.82
CA VAL A 307 -8.70 5.06 15.14
C VAL A 307 -8.27 5.94 13.95
N SER A 308 -8.14 5.35 12.76
CA SER A 308 -7.68 6.06 11.55
C SER A 308 -8.55 7.26 11.22
N LEU A 309 -9.88 7.08 11.21
CA LEU A 309 -10.83 8.14 10.90
C LEU A 309 -10.87 9.25 11.98
N SER A 310 -10.47 8.96 13.23
CA SER A 310 -10.32 9.99 14.25
C SER A 310 -9.09 10.86 14.01
N TYR A 311 -7.95 10.27 13.63
CA TYR A 311 -6.78 11.05 13.18
C TYR A 311 -7.11 11.89 11.94
N VAL A 312 -7.77 11.31 10.93
CA VAL A 312 -8.19 12.03 9.71
C VAL A 312 -9.07 13.24 10.05
N ALA A 313 -10.13 13.04 10.85
CA ALA A 313 -11.02 14.14 11.23
C ALA A 313 -10.27 15.22 12.04
N SER A 314 -9.49 14.84 13.05
CA SER A 314 -8.69 15.78 13.85
C SER A 314 -7.68 16.55 12.99
N MET A 315 -7.03 15.91 12.01
CA MET A 315 -6.12 16.58 11.07
C MET A 315 -6.86 17.61 10.20
N GLN A 316 -7.99 17.21 9.60
CA GLN A 316 -8.82 18.08 8.76
C GLN A 316 -9.33 19.31 9.53
N GLU A 317 -9.77 19.12 10.77
CA GLU A 317 -10.22 20.18 11.69
C GLU A 317 -9.09 21.17 12.07
N HIS A 318 -7.83 20.71 12.08
CA HIS A 318 -6.67 21.49 12.54
C HIS A 318 -5.77 21.98 11.39
N GLY A 319 -6.34 22.21 10.21
CA GLY A 319 -5.65 22.87 9.09
C GLY A 319 -4.72 21.97 8.29
N ILE A 320 -5.01 20.67 8.25
CA ILE A 320 -4.37 19.68 7.38
C ILE A 320 -5.41 19.21 6.35
N PRO A 321 -5.61 19.96 5.25
CA PRO A 321 -6.72 19.72 4.31
C PRO A 321 -6.58 18.45 3.46
N ILE A 322 -5.37 17.89 3.39
CA ILE A 322 -5.08 16.67 2.62
C ILE A 322 -4.73 15.59 3.63
N THR A 323 -5.49 14.50 3.65
CA THR A 323 -5.28 13.39 4.58
C THR A 323 -5.40 12.07 3.86
N TYR A 324 -4.40 11.23 4.06
CA TYR A 324 -4.33 9.87 3.58
C TYR A 324 -4.31 8.95 4.81
N ALA A 325 -5.11 7.88 4.79
CA ALA A 325 -5.19 6.94 5.91
C ALA A 325 -5.36 5.50 5.48
N TYR A 326 -4.65 4.62 6.15
CA TYR A 326 -4.82 3.17 6.14
C TYR A 326 -5.86 2.75 7.18
N ILE A 327 -6.64 1.71 6.89
CA ILE A 327 -7.53 1.02 7.82
C ILE A 327 -7.23 -0.48 7.75
N SER A 328 -6.90 -1.08 8.89
CA SER A 328 -6.60 -2.51 9.02
C SER A 328 -7.75 -3.37 8.51
N ASP A 329 -7.44 -4.59 8.11
CA ASP A 329 -8.42 -5.55 7.61
C ASP A 329 -9.52 -5.81 8.67
N ALA A 330 -10.68 -6.28 8.22
CA ALA A 330 -11.77 -6.71 9.12
C ALA A 330 -11.81 -8.24 9.29
N HIS A 331 -10.90 -8.94 8.61
CA HIS A 331 -10.91 -10.36 8.32
C HIS A 331 -10.17 -11.14 9.41
N ASP A 332 -9.28 -10.53 10.18
CA ASP A 332 -8.54 -11.13 11.28
C ASP A 332 -9.10 -10.81 12.67
N ASN A 333 -8.88 -11.72 13.62
CA ASN A 333 -9.10 -11.45 15.04
C ASN A 333 -7.92 -10.65 15.62
N HIS A 334 -7.89 -9.36 15.30
CA HIS A 334 -6.84 -8.42 15.72
C HIS A 334 -6.59 -8.42 17.24
N PRO A 335 -5.31 -8.36 17.69
CA PRO A 335 -4.08 -8.11 16.92
C PRO A 335 -3.20 -9.38 16.73
N THR A 336 -3.78 -10.58 16.75
CA THR A 336 -3.00 -11.84 16.66
C THR A 336 -3.67 -12.96 15.86
N GLY A 337 -4.77 -12.65 15.17
CA GLY A 337 -5.64 -13.63 14.55
C GLY A 337 -6.30 -14.59 15.57
N PRO A 338 -6.83 -15.74 15.10
CA PRO A 338 -6.78 -16.22 13.72
C PRO A 338 -7.74 -15.49 12.78
N ALA A 339 -7.53 -15.70 11.47
CA ALA A 339 -8.41 -15.22 10.41
C ALA A 339 -9.84 -15.76 10.56
N TYR A 340 -10.79 -14.96 10.09
CA TYR A 340 -12.20 -15.24 10.00
C TYR A 340 -12.62 -15.58 8.57
N GLY A 341 -13.60 -16.49 8.45
CA GLY A 341 -14.27 -16.78 7.20
C GLY A 341 -15.54 -15.94 7.03
N PRO A 342 -16.00 -15.72 5.78
CA PRO A 342 -17.19 -14.94 5.47
C PRO A 342 -18.39 -15.31 6.35
N GLY A 343 -18.95 -14.33 7.06
CA GLY A 343 -20.13 -14.50 7.90
C GLY A 343 -19.87 -15.13 9.28
N GLN A 344 -18.60 -15.30 9.69
CA GLN A 344 -18.31 -15.58 11.10
C GLN A 344 -18.64 -14.38 11.99
N ALA A 345 -19.12 -14.65 13.22
CA ALA A 345 -19.64 -13.61 14.10
C ALA A 345 -18.62 -12.52 14.47
N GLY A 346 -17.32 -12.86 14.56
CA GLY A 346 -16.26 -11.89 14.80
C GLY A 346 -16.07 -10.93 13.63
N TYR A 347 -16.01 -11.47 12.41
CA TYR A 347 -15.92 -10.68 11.17
C TYR A 347 -17.12 -9.74 10.99
N VAL A 348 -18.34 -10.26 11.13
CA VAL A 348 -19.57 -9.45 11.05
C VAL A 348 -19.58 -8.33 12.11
N ALA A 349 -19.01 -8.60 13.30
CA ALA A 349 -18.88 -7.58 14.35
C ALA A 349 -17.80 -6.52 14.03
N ALA A 350 -16.68 -6.90 13.42
CA ALA A 350 -15.63 -5.98 12.98
C ALA A 350 -16.16 -5.02 11.90
N LEU A 351 -16.79 -5.56 10.85
CA LEU A 351 -17.44 -4.77 9.80
C LEU A 351 -18.54 -3.87 10.39
N LYS A 352 -19.30 -4.33 11.38
CA LYS A 352 -20.30 -3.48 12.04
C LYS A 352 -19.69 -2.36 12.90
N ALA A 353 -18.51 -2.57 13.47
CA ALA A 353 -17.76 -1.52 14.15
C ALA A 353 -17.22 -0.49 13.13
N TYR A 354 -16.73 -0.93 11.98
CA TYR A 354 -16.26 -0.04 10.91
C TYR A 354 -17.41 0.78 10.32
N ASP A 355 -18.56 0.16 10.05
CA ASP A 355 -19.81 0.84 9.65
C ASP A 355 -20.18 1.97 10.63
N THR A 356 -20.11 1.68 11.93
CA THR A 356 -20.42 2.64 12.99
C THR A 356 -19.41 3.79 13.02
N ALA A 357 -18.12 3.49 12.84
CA ALA A 357 -17.05 4.48 12.73
C ALA A 357 -17.24 5.40 11.52
N PHE A 358 -17.64 4.88 10.36
CA PHE A 358 -17.97 5.72 9.20
C PHE A 358 -19.18 6.64 9.45
N GLY A 359 -20.22 6.14 10.11
CA GLY A 359 -21.36 6.96 10.52
C GLY A 359 -20.97 8.11 11.47
N GLN A 360 -20.13 7.82 12.48
CA GLN A 360 -19.55 8.83 13.39
C GLN A 360 -18.68 9.84 12.62
N PHE A 361 -17.79 9.35 11.74
CA PHE A 361 -16.84 10.15 10.96
C PHE A 361 -17.54 11.15 10.03
N PHE A 362 -18.48 10.71 9.20
CA PHE A 362 -19.22 11.61 8.31
C PHE A 362 -20.08 12.61 9.08
N THR A 363 -20.61 12.23 10.25
CA THR A 363 -21.32 13.16 11.14
C THR A 363 -20.38 14.22 11.72
N ARG A 364 -19.18 13.82 12.15
CA ARG A 364 -18.14 14.72 12.67
C ARG A 364 -17.72 15.74 11.61
N LEU A 365 -17.26 15.27 10.45
CA LEU A 365 -16.86 16.15 9.33
C LEU A 365 -17.98 17.12 8.90
N ALA A 366 -19.24 16.65 8.85
CA ALA A 366 -20.37 17.49 8.44
C ALA A 366 -20.66 18.63 9.44
N ASN A 367 -20.35 18.48 10.73
CA ASN A 367 -20.51 19.56 11.72
C ASN A 367 -19.56 20.73 11.45
N ASP A 368 -18.35 20.44 10.95
CA ASP A 368 -17.34 21.43 10.56
C ASP A 368 -17.48 21.86 9.09
N GLY A 369 -18.54 21.43 8.41
CA GLY A 369 -18.83 21.79 7.02
C GLY A 369 -17.99 21.04 5.98
N ILE A 370 -17.23 20.02 6.37
CA ILE A 370 -16.44 19.17 5.48
C ILE A 370 -17.34 18.07 4.92
N ASN A 371 -17.64 18.14 3.62
CA ASN A 371 -18.59 17.23 2.98
C ASN A 371 -18.39 17.17 1.45
N LYS A 372 -19.24 16.42 0.73
CA LYS A 372 -19.13 16.22 -0.73
C LYS A 372 -19.10 17.49 -1.59
N SER A 373 -19.56 18.64 -1.07
CA SER A 373 -19.53 19.91 -1.81
C SER A 373 -18.17 20.60 -1.84
N ASN A 374 -17.26 20.27 -0.92
CA ASN A 374 -15.92 20.87 -0.79
C ASN A 374 -14.79 19.84 -0.60
N THR A 375 -15.09 18.54 -0.61
CA THR A 375 -14.13 17.48 -0.31
C THR A 375 -14.12 16.41 -1.41
N LEU A 376 -12.93 16.09 -1.91
CA LEU A 376 -12.72 14.90 -2.71
C LEU A 376 -12.47 13.72 -1.75
N PHE A 377 -13.43 12.80 -1.70
CA PHE A 377 -13.26 11.52 -1.01
C PHE A 377 -12.80 10.46 -2.02
N VAL A 378 -11.77 9.70 -1.64
CA VAL A 378 -11.31 8.50 -2.34
C VAL A 378 -11.36 7.36 -1.33
N PHE A 379 -11.95 6.24 -1.73
CA PHE A 379 -11.97 4.99 -0.97
C PHE A 379 -11.49 3.89 -1.91
N THR A 380 -10.46 3.16 -1.52
CA THR A 380 -9.90 2.04 -2.29
C THR A 380 -9.39 0.96 -1.35
N ALA A 381 -9.29 -0.28 -1.83
CA ALA A 381 -8.52 -1.33 -1.16
C ALA A 381 -7.16 -1.45 -1.83
N ASP A 382 -6.18 -1.99 -1.11
CA ASP A 382 -4.85 -2.31 -1.62
C ASP A 382 -4.87 -3.65 -2.35
N GLU A 383 -5.41 -4.68 -1.71
CA GLU A 383 -5.59 -6.02 -2.26
C GLU A 383 -7.06 -6.46 -2.22
N GLY A 384 -7.32 -7.73 -2.54
CA GLY A 384 -8.66 -8.27 -2.70
C GLY A 384 -8.65 -9.79 -2.69
N ASP A 385 -7.94 -10.35 -1.71
CA ASP A 385 -7.69 -11.78 -1.57
C ASP A 385 -8.98 -12.57 -1.45
N HIS A 386 -9.01 -13.75 -2.09
CA HIS A 386 -10.16 -14.64 -2.04
C HIS A 386 -10.11 -15.55 -0.81
N PHE A 387 -11.26 -15.81 -0.20
CA PHE A 387 -11.37 -16.72 0.93
C PHE A 387 -10.84 -18.13 0.65
N VAL A 388 -9.78 -18.52 1.37
CA VAL A 388 -9.26 -19.89 1.41
C VAL A 388 -9.79 -20.62 2.64
N GLY A 389 -10.70 -21.57 2.42
CA GLY A 389 -11.26 -22.36 3.51
C GLY A 389 -12.19 -23.49 3.06
N GLY A 390 -12.66 -24.27 4.04
CA GLY A 390 -13.61 -25.36 3.84
C GLY A 390 -15.05 -24.88 3.65
N ALA A 391 -15.99 -25.82 3.50
CA ALA A 391 -17.41 -25.49 3.39
C ALA A 391 -17.95 -24.86 4.70
N PRO A 392 -18.84 -23.86 4.61
CA PRO A 392 -19.45 -23.22 5.78
C PRO A 392 -20.41 -24.14 6.54
N SER A 393 -20.47 -23.97 7.86
CA SER A 393 -21.39 -24.65 8.77
C SER A 393 -22.16 -23.64 9.65
N PRO A 394 -23.48 -23.78 9.84
CA PRO A 394 -24.36 -24.74 9.16
C PRO A 394 -24.50 -24.42 7.67
N ALA A 395 -24.82 -25.43 6.85
CA ALA A 395 -25.02 -25.23 5.42
C ALA A 395 -26.15 -24.23 5.15
N GLY A 396 -25.87 -23.21 4.34
CA GLY A 396 -26.81 -22.11 4.07
C GLY A 396 -26.84 -21.01 5.14
N CYS A 397 -25.85 -20.95 6.03
CA CYS A 397 -25.59 -19.75 6.84
C CYS A 397 -25.36 -18.51 5.94
N ASP A 398 -25.72 -17.34 6.47
CA ASP A 398 -25.71 -16.05 5.77
C ASP A 398 -24.93 -14.96 6.53
N GLY A 399 -24.39 -15.26 7.71
CA GLY A 399 -23.71 -14.32 8.60
C GLY A 399 -24.64 -13.34 9.32
N VAL A 400 -25.79 -13.01 8.73
CA VAL A 400 -26.75 -12.01 9.22
C VAL A 400 -27.78 -12.60 10.17
N ASN A 401 -28.46 -13.66 9.76
CA ASN A 401 -29.50 -14.35 10.55
C ASN A 401 -28.95 -15.62 11.19
N THR A 402 -28.02 -16.29 10.51
CA THR A 402 -27.35 -17.52 10.93
C THR A 402 -25.85 -17.33 10.76
N PRO A 403 -25.07 -17.17 11.85
CA PRO A 403 -23.61 -17.07 11.77
C PRO A 403 -23.00 -18.30 11.10
N CYS A 404 -22.00 -18.07 10.26
CA CYS A 404 -21.19 -19.13 9.68
C CYS A 404 -20.06 -19.56 10.63
N THR A 405 -19.55 -20.77 10.43
CA THR A 405 -18.35 -21.33 11.06
C THR A 405 -17.62 -22.21 10.06
N TYR A 406 -16.30 -22.27 10.17
CA TYR A 406 -15.44 -23.02 9.24
C TYR A 406 -14.49 -23.91 10.05
N SER A 407 -14.35 -25.18 9.65
CA SER A 407 -13.42 -26.13 10.31
C SER A 407 -12.01 -26.09 9.74
N GLN A 408 -11.85 -25.47 8.58
CA GLN A 408 -10.61 -25.29 7.84
C GLN A 408 -10.65 -23.89 7.24
N ILE A 409 -9.60 -23.11 7.47
CA ILE A 409 -9.48 -21.71 7.08
C ILE A 409 -8.02 -21.29 7.06
N GLY A 410 -7.67 -20.39 6.15
CA GLY A 410 -6.37 -19.75 6.08
C GLY A 410 -5.39 -20.41 5.10
N GLU A 411 -4.20 -19.82 5.04
CA GLU A 411 -3.12 -20.14 4.10
C GLU A 411 -2.64 -21.61 4.20
N ILE A 412 -2.35 -22.23 3.05
CA ILE A 412 -1.79 -23.58 2.97
C ILE A 412 -0.28 -23.49 2.73
N ASN A 413 0.50 -23.61 3.81
CA ASN A 413 1.95 -23.60 3.75
C ASN A 413 2.55 -24.93 3.23
N ALA A 414 3.57 -24.86 2.37
CA ALA A 414 4.26 -26.02 1.80
C ALA A 414 5.79 -25.97 1.94
N ASN A 415 6.42 -27.09 2.33
CA ASN A 415 7.88 -27.22 2.38
C ASN A 415 8.45 -27.54 0.98
N LEU A 416 8.64 -26.51 0.15
CA LEU A 416 9.13 -26.62 -1.22
C LEU A 416 10.44 -27.42 -1.35
N ALA A 417 11.41 -27.18 -0.47
CA ALA A 417 12.70 -27.90 -0.48
C ALA A 417 12.54 -29.38 -0.12
N GLY A 418 11.62 -29.69 0.81
CA GLY A 418 11.24 -31.06 1.14
C GLY A 418 10.63 -31.79 -0.06
N LEU A 419 9.63 -31.18 -0.70
CA LEU A 419 8.94 -31.75 -1.87
C LEU A 419 9.90 -32.02 -3.04
N LEU A 420 10.78 -31.06 -3.37
CA LEU A 420 11.83 -31.24 -4.40
C LEU A 420 12.75 -32.43 -4.10
N ALA A 421 13.19 -32.56 -2.85
CA ALA A 421 14.07 -33.66 -2.45
C ALA A 421 13.35 -35.02 -2.51
N THR A 422 12.08 -35.10 -2.13
CA THR A 422 11.33 -36.38 -2.06
C THR A 422 10.72 -36.81 -3.39
N GLU A 423 10.17 -35.90 -4.19
CA GLU A 423 9.47 -36.24 -5.43
C GLU A 423 10.40 -36.24 -6.65
N ARG A 424 11.42 -35.37 -6.65
CA ARG A 424 12.30 -35.15 -7.82
C ARG A 424 13.76 -35.52 -7.56
N GLY A 425 14.14 -35.78 -6.31
CA GLY A 425 15.54 -36.01 -5.92
C GLY A 425 16.42 -34.75 -6.07
N ASN A 426 15.82 -33.57 -6.22
CA ASN A 426 16.53 -32.32 -6.45
C ASN A 426 16.86 -31.66 -5.11
N THR A 427 18.16 -31.44 -4.87
CA THR A 427 18.72 -30.82 -3.66
C THR A 427 19.46 -29.51 -3.95
N THR A 428 19.14 -28.85 -5.07
CA THR A 428 19.69 -27.55 -5.46
C THR A 428 19.53 -26.55 -4.30
N PRO A 429 20.60 -25.89 -3.82
CA PRO A 429 20.48 -24.90 -2.77
C PRO A 429 19.80 -23.61 -3.27
N PHE A 430 18.68 -23.26 -2.65
CA PHE A 430 17.98 -21.99 -2.88
C PHE A 430 17.46 -21.40 -1.57
N LYS A 431 17.13 -20.12 -1.60
CA LYS A 431 16.22 -19.47 -0.64
C LYS A 431 14.91 -19.17 -1.34
N VAL A 432 13.85 -19.13 -0.56
CA VAL A 432 12.51 -18.73 -1.00
C VAL A 432 12.12 -17.50 -0.21
N HIS A 433 11.43 -16.58 -0.85
CA HIS A 433 10.60 -15.59 -0.16
C HIS A 433 9.22 -16.24 -0.02
N SER A 434 8.76 -16.43 1.23
CA SER A 434 7.48 -17.09 1.53
C SER A 434 6.36 -16.10 1.29
N ASP A 435 5.46 -16.49 0.39
CA ASP A 435 4.51 -15.62 -0.31
C ASP A 435 3.52 -16.55 -1.06
N ASP A 436 2.35 -16.05 -1.51
CA ASP A 436 1.42 -16.85 -2.32
C ASP A 436 2.00 -17.14 -3.72
N ALA A 437 2.90 -16.27 -4.19
CA ALA A 437 3.69 -16.42 -5.40
C ALA A 437 5.20 -16.38 -5.12
N PRO A 438 5.74 -17.45 -4.50
CA PRO A 438 7.06 -17.42 -3.86
C PRO A 438 8.20 -17.23 -4.85
N THR A 439 8.95 -16.13 -4.70
CA THR A 439 10.16 -15.90 -5.49
C THR A 439 11.31 -16.80 -5.02
N VAL A 440 11.94 -17.51 -5.96
CA VAL A 440 13.02 -18.48 -5.69
C VAL A 440 14.39 -17.93 -6.07
N TYR A 441 15.27 -17.86 -5.08
CA TYR A 441 16.63 -17.33 -5.19
C TYR A 441 17.65 -18.47 -5.12
N ILE A 442 18.10 -18.94 -6.29
CA ILE A 442 19.09 -20.03 -6.37
C ILE A 442 20.45 -19.53 -5.89
N THR A 443 21.10 -20.28 -5.00
CA THR A 443 22.40 -19.91 -4.43
C THR A 443 23.46 -19.85 -5.54
N GLY A 444 24.24 -18.77 -5.56
CA GLY A 444 25.23 -18.47 -6.60
C GLY A 444 24.69 -17.64 -7.78
N ASN A 445 23.41 -17.22 -7.75
CA ASN A 445 22.73 -16.43 -8.79
C ASN A 445 23.02 -16.92 -10.24
N PRO A 446 22.74 -18.20 -10.56
CA PRO A 446 22.97 -18.74 -11.89
C PRO A 446 22.05 -18.12 -12.96
N ALA A 447 22.56 -17.97 -14.17
CA ALA A 447 21.78 -17.45 -15.31
C ALA A 447 20.47 -18.24 -15.56
N ARG A 448 19.44 -17.57 -16.10
CA ARG A 448 18.10 -18.15 -16.35
C ARG A 448 18.12 -19.38 -17.27
N ASP A 449 19.10 -19.47 -18.16
CA ASP A 449 19.31 -20.56 -19.12
C ASP A 449 20.34 -21.61 -18.65
N ALA A 450 20.95 -21.42 -17.47
CA ALA A 450 21.85 -22.41 -16.89
C ALA A 450 21.10 -23.71 -16.58
N ALA A 451 21.79 -24.84 -16.77
CA ALA A 451 21.20 -26.17 -16.59
C ALA A 451 20.54 -26.37 -15.22
N VAL A 452 21.19 -25.88 -14.14
CA VAL A 452 20.64 -25.95 -12.77
C VAL A 452 19.30 -25.20 -12.65
N THR A 453 19.21 -24.00 -13.22
CA THR A 453 18.00 -23.16 -13.19
C THR A 453 16.86 -23.80 -13.97
N ARG A 454 17.14 -24.30 -15.18
CA ARG A 454 16.15 -24.98 -16.02
C ARG A 454 15.69 -26.31 -15.42
N THR A 455 16.60 -27.09 -14.84
CA THR A 455 16.25 -28.33 -14.13
C THR A 455 15.39 -28.03 -12.89
N LEU A 456 15.75 -27.05 -12.06
CA LEU A 456 14.94 -26.67 -10.90
C LEU A 456 13.52 -26.24 -11.32
N ALA A 457 13.37 -25.42 -12.36
CA ALA A 457 12.06 -25.02 -12.87
C ALA A 457 11.22 -26.23 -13.36
N HIS A 458 11.81 -27.15 -14.12
CA HIS A 458 11.13 -28.39 -14.57
C HIS A 458 10.87 -29.40 -13.43
N ASP A 459 11.61 -29.29 -12.33
CA ASP A 459 11.37 -30.08 -11.13
C ASP A 459 10.23 -29.51 -10.30
N MET A 460 10.25 -28.20 -10.04
CA MET A 460 9.16 -27.48 -9.37
C MET A 460 7.83 -27.60 -10.13
N SER A 461 7.84 -27.52 -11.46
CA SER A 461 6.61 -27.50 -12.29
C SER A 461 5.85 -28.82 -12.36
N ALA A 462 6.31 -29.89 -11.72
CA ALA A 462 5.50 -31.09 -11.53
C ALA A 462 5.64 -31.65 -10.10
N LEU A 463 5.83 -30.75 -9.13
CA LEU A 463 5.54 -31.05 -7.73
C LEU A 463 4.04 -31.11 -7.50
N THR A 464 3.64 -32.02 -6.63
CA THR A 464 2.25 -32.15 -6.19
C THR A 464 2.14 -32.10 -4.67
N ALA A 465 0.97 -31.81 -4.13
CA ALA A 465 0.68 -32.07 -2.72
C ALA A 465 -0.79 -32.40 -2.51
N VAL A 466 -1.08 -33.08 -1.41
CA VAL A 466 -2.46 -33.25 -0.95
C VAL A 466 -2.93 -31.94 -0.32
N ASN A 467 -3.91 -31.32 -0.95
CA ASN A 467 -4.58 -30.13 -0.44
C ASN A 467 -5.36 -30.50 0.84
N PRO A 468 -5.05 -29.91 2.01
CA PRO A 468 -5.65 -30.30 3.27
C PRO A 468 -7.15 -29.95 3.36
N ILE A 469 -7.63 -29.02 2.55
CA ILE A 469 -9.04 -28.60 2.51
C ILE A 469 -9.87 -29.55 1.65
N THR A 470 -9.43 -29.83 0.42
CA THR A 470 -10.21 -30.63 -0.54
C THR A 470 -9.92 -32.13 -0.47
N GLY A 471 -8.76 -32.53 0.06
CA GLY A 471 -8.26 -33.89 0.01
C GLY A 471 -7.75 -34.34 -1.37
N ASN A 472 -7.81 -33.47 -2.39
CA ASN A 472 -7.28 -33.75 -3.72
C ASN A 472 -5.75 -33.64 -3.73
N THR A 473 -5.12 -34.29 -4.72
CA THR A 473 -3.70 -34.05 -5.03
C THR A 473 -3.62 -33.01 -6.12
N ASP A 474 -3.18 -31.81 -5.75
CA ASP A 474 -3.10 -30.64 -6.63
C ASP A 474 -1.65 -30.45 -7.10
N THR A 475 -1.46 -29.77 -8.24
CA THR A 475 -0.12 -29.34 -8.70
C THR A 475 0.24 -28.04 -8.00
N ILE A 476 1.43 -27.95 -7.40
CA ILE A 476 1.83 -26.81 -6.58
C ILE A 476 1.91 -25.51 -7.39
N ALA A 477 2.59 -25.55 -8.53
CA ALA A 477 2.86 -24.35 -9.33
C ALA A 477 1.99 -24.32 -10.58
N GLN A 478 1.12 -23.31 -10.68
CA GLN A 478 0.25 -23.09 -11.85
C GLN A 478 0.98 -22.34 -12.97
N PHE A 479 1.85 -21.39 -12.61
CA PHE A 479 2.60 -20.53 -13.51
C PHE A 479 4.05 -20.38 -13.02
N PHE A 480 4.95 -19.99 -13.94
CA PHE A 480 6.32 -19.61 -13.63
C PHE A 480 6.71 -18.43 -14.50
N ALA A 481 7.15 -17.35 -13.87
CA ALA A 481 7.91 -16.30 -14.56
C ALA A 481 9.41 -16.54 -14.30
N ASP A 482 10.24 -16.31 -15.32
CA ASP A 482 11.69 -16.16 -15.13
C ASP A 482 12.08 -14.67 -15.17
N PRO A 483 13.33 -14.27 -14.85
CA PRO A 483 13.70 -12.86 -14.68
C PRO A 483 13.42 -11.94 -15.88
N VAL A 484 13.23 -12.47 -17.10
CA VAL A 484 12.81 -11.64 -18.26
C VAL A 484 11.31 -11.45 -18.31
N GLU A 485 10.53 -12.46 -17.90
CA GLU A 485 9.08 -12.35 -17.77
C GLU A 485 8.69 -11.51 -16.55
N MET A 486 9.33 -11.72 -15.39
CA MET A 486 9.19 -10.88 -14.21
C MET A 486 9.45 -9.40 -14.53
N ARG A 487 10.47 -9.08 -15.34
CA ARG A 487 10.73 -7.70 -15.79
C ARG A 487 9.64 -7.14 -16.71
N ILE A 488 9.00 -7.96 -17.54
CA ILE A 488 7.84 -7.55 -18.35
C ILE A 488 6.61 -7.30 -17.46
N LEU A 489 6.51 -8.02 -16.34
CA LEU A 489 5.46 -7.90 -15.33
C LEU A 489 5.75 -6.85 -14.25
N HIS A 490 6.81 -6.04 -14.39
CA HIS A 490 7.23 -5.01 -13.42
C HIS A 490 7.66 -5.53 -12.03
N MET A 491 7.98 -6.82 -11.93
CA MET A 491 8.33 -7.54 -10.70
C MET A 491 9.84 -7.51 -10.34
N VAL A 492 10.64 -6.65 -10.98
CA VAL A 492 12.10 -6.56 -10.76
C VAL A 492 12.53 -5.10 -10.83
N THR A 493 13.20 -4.61 -9.78
CA THR A 493 13.81 -3.27 -9.73
C THR A 493 15.00 -3.14 -10.70
N ALA A 494 15.63 -1.97 -10.71
CA ALA A 494 16.70 -1.67 -11.67
C ALA A 494 18.12 -2.02 -11.20
N ASP A 495 18.29 -2.44 -9.95
CA ASP A 495 19.56 -2.76 -9.28
C ASP A 495 19.94 -4.26 -9.27
#